data_AF-A0A553FFY0-F1
#
_entry.id   AF-A0A553FFY0-F1
#
_cell.length_a   1.000
_cell.length_b   1.000
_cell.length_c   1.000
_cell.angle_alpha   90.00
_cell.angle_beta   90.00
_cell.angle_gamma   90.00
#
_symmetry.space_group_name_H-M   'P 1'
#
loop_
_entity.id
_entity.type
_entity.pdbx_description
1 polymer ?
#
loop_
_entity_poly.entity_id
_entity_poly.type
_entity_poly.pdbx_seq_one_letter_code
_entity_poly.pdbx_strand_id
1 'polypeptide(L)'
;MFSSLIFVSPYIRTVKTASGAMAVQVVFSERKGAKRMKHIGSAHSESELALLRAEAQRIVDGDQLAMDFGEATHTPPATGSVSNPLPVVGQRAGYLLDCIDACFNELGLAAATGDDQVFRDLVRARLINPGSK
;
A
#
# COMPACT_ATOMS: atom_id res chain seq x y z
N MET A 1 -21.54 23.23 2.53
CA MET A 1 -20.33 23.19 3.36
C MET A 1 -19.71 21.80 3.22
N PHE A 2 -18.82 21.60 2.25
CA PHE A 2 -18.14 20.32 2.08
C PHE A 2 -17.00 20.25 3.10
N SER A 3 -17.23 19.53 4.20
CA SER A 3 -16.15 19.20 5.12
C SER A 3 -15.24 18.20 4.41
N SER A 4 -14.04 18.65 4.03
CA SER A 4 -12.97 17.80 3.53
C SER A 4 -12.67 16.75 4.61
N LEU A 5 -13.15 15.52 4.39
CA LEU A 5 -12.89 14.40 5.27
C LEU A 5 -11.50 13.88 4.92
N ILE A 6 -10.48 14.37 5.62
CA ILE A 6 -9.11 13.88 5.47
C ILE A 6 -9.07 12.45 6.01
N PHE A 7 -9.15 11.46 5.11
CA PHE A 7 -8.86 10.07 5.43
C PHE A 7 -7.33 9.89 5.38
N VAL A 8 -6.72 9.68 6.54
CA VAL A 8 -5.28 9.38 6.64
C VAL A 8 -5.11 7.87 6.77
N SER A 9 -4.29 7.26 5.90
CA SER A 9 -3.94 5.85 5.99
C SER A 9 -3.40 5.50 7.39
N PRO A 10 -3.70 4.31 7.93
CA PRO A 10 -3.16 3.88 9.21
C PRO A 10 -1.64 3.95 9.21
N TYR A 11 -1.03 4.35 10.32
CA TYR A 11 0.42 4.40 10.44
C TYR A 11 0.90 3.94 11.81
N ILE A 12 2.13 3.41 11.83
CA ILE A 12 2.80 2.96 13.04
C ILE A 12 3.50 4.16 13.67
N ARG A 13 3.34 4.33 14.98
CA ARG A 13 4.16 5.25 15.78
C ARG A 13 4.85 4.51 16.90
N THR A 14 6.05 4.96 17.23
CA THR A 14 6.83 4.46 18.36
C THR A 14 7.11 5.58 19.33
N VAL A 15 6.81 5.38 20.62
CA VAL A 15 6.95 6.40 21.66
C VAL A 15 7.71 5.84 22.86
N LYS A 16 8.60 6.65 23.43
CA LYS A 16 9.31 6.28 24.66
C LYS A 16 8.39 6.50 25.87
N THR A 17 8.22 5.47 26.69
CA THR A 17 7.37 5.53 27.88
C THR A 17 8.16 6.05 29.08
N ALA A 18 7.45 6.41 30.16
CA ALA A 18 8.06 6.85 31.42
C ALA A 18 8.95 5.76 32.06
N SER A 19 8.67 4.48 31.79
CA SER A 19 9.48 3.34 32.25
C SER A 19 10.73 3.07 31.40
N GLY A 20 10.97 3.87 30.35
CA GLY A 20 12.09 3.69 29.43
C GLY A 20 11.86 2.68 28.30
N ALA A 21 10.70 2.00 28.28
CA ALA A 21 10.31 1.10 27.20
C ALA A 21 9.89 1.86 25.93
N MET A 22 9.91 1.18 24.79
CA MET A 22 9.44 1.71 23.51
C MET A 22 8.06 1.13 23.18
N ALA A 23 7.01 1.92 23.34
CA ALA A 23 5.65 1.51 22.99
C ALA A 23 5.41 1.64 21.48
N VAL A 24 4.88 0.57 20.87
CA VAL A 24 4.47 0.51 19.47
C VAL A 24 2.95 0.60 19.38
N GLN A 25 2.47 1.51 18.56
CA GLN A 25 1.05 1.81 18.41
C GLN A 25 0.70 1.98 16.93
N VAL A 26 -0.50 1.54 16.54
CA VAL A 26 -1.08 1.81 15.23
C VAL A 26 -2.16 2.87 15.38
N VAL A 27 -2.03 3.97 14.63
CA VAL A 27 -3.00 5.05 14.58
C VAL A 27 -3.87 4.88 13.35
N PHE A 28 -5.18 4.78 13.56
CA PHE A 28 -6.20 4.77 12.53
C PHE A 28 -6.87 6.15 12.47
N SER A 29 -7.12 6.65 11.26
CA SER A 29 -8.07 7.75 11.09
C SER A 29 -9.46 7.19 10.82
N GLU A 30 -10.47 7.85 11.37
CA GLU A 30 -11.87 7.53 11.16
C GLU A 30 -12.56 8.68 10.43
N ARG A 31 -13.74 8.37 9.85
CA ARG A 31 -14.57 9.37 9.20
C ARG A 31 -14.87 10.51 10.18
N LYS A 32 -14.69 11.76 9.73
CA LYS A 32 -14.81 13.02 10.50
C LYS A 32 -13.59 13.39 11.37
N GLY A 33 -12.41 12.82 11.10
CA GLY A 33 -11.14 13.26 11.68
C GLY A 33 -10.84 12.73 13.09
N ALA A 34 -11.70 11.85 13.62
CA ALA A 34 -11.40 11.12 14.84
C ALA A 34 -10.20 10.19 14.62
N LYS A 35 -9.33 10.08 15.62
CA LYS A 35 -8.17 9.19 15.59
C LYS A 35 -8.38 8.08 16.61
N ARG A 36 -8.42 6.83 16.14
CA ARG A 36 -8.43 5.64 17.00
C ARG A 36 -7.02 5.09 17.08
N MET A 37 -6.60 4.64 18.25
CA MET A 37 -5.26 4.12 18.46
C MET A 37 -5.34 2.69 18.99
N LYS A 38 -4.60 1.77 18.37
CA LYS A 38 -4.39 0.41 18.90
C LYS A 38 -2.99 0.33 19.48
N HIS A 39 -2.90 -0.03 20.75
CA HIS A 39 -1.64 -0.35 21.41
C HIS A 39 -1.24 -1.79 21.06
N ILE A 40 -0.01 -1.98 20.59
CA ILE A 40 0.51 -3.30 20.20
C ILE A 40 1.33 -3.89 21.34
N GLY A 41 2.21 -3.09 21.94
CA GLY A 41 3.01 -3.49 23.10
C GLY A 41 4.14 -2.50 23.41
N SER A 42 4.88 -2.76 24.49
CA SER A 42 6.07 -2.01 24.88
C SER A 42 7.30 -2.91 24.84
N ALA A 43 8.29 -2.53 24.03
CA ALA A 43 9.56 -3.23 23.93
C ALA A 43 10.57 -2.73 24.97
N HIS A 44 11.23 -3.67 25.64
CA HIS A 44 12.35 -3.41 26.54
C HIS A 44 13.72 -3.72 25.90
N SER A 45 13.71 -4.29 24.69
CA SER A 45 14.89 -4.60 23.89
C SER A 45 14.68 -4.25 22.42
N GLU A 46 15.76 -4.16 21.65
CA GLU A 46 15.68 -3.87 20.21
C GLU A 46 15.02 -5.01 19.41
N SER A 47 15.25 -6.27 19.81
CA SER A 47 14.63 -7.44 19.20
C SER A 47 13.11 -7.47 19.41
N GLU A 48 12.65 -7.17 20.62
CA GLU A 48 11.21 -7.01 20.91
C GLU A 48 10.60 -5.87 20.07
N LEU A 49 11.32 -4.76 19.91
CA LEU A 49 10.84 -3.62 19.12
C LEU A 49 10.64 -4.01 17.66
N ALA A 50 11.55 -4.79 17.08
CA ALA A 50 11.44 -5.30 15.71
C ALA A 50 10.21 -6.22 15.54
N LEU A 51 9.97 -7.12 16.49
CA LEU A 51 8.81 -8.01 16.47
C LEU A 51 7.49 -7.24 16.57
N LEU A 52 7.40 -6.29 17.51
CA LEU A 52 6.20 -5.46 17.67
C LEU A 52 5.93 -4.57 16.45
N ARG A 53 6.99 -4.08 15.78
CA ARG A 53 6.85 -3.33 14.52
C ARG A 53 6.37 -4.22 13.38
N ALA A 54 6.87 -5.44 13.25
CA ALA A 54 6.41 -6.38 12.24
C ALA A 54 4.92 -6.74 12.44
N GLU A 55 4.49 -6.93 13.68
CA GLU A 55 3.07 -7.14 13.99
C GLU A 55 2.22 -5.90 13.68
N ALA A 56 2.69 -4.71 14.07
CA ALA A 56 2.03 -3.45 13.75
C ALA A 56 1.91 -3.23 12.24
N GLN A 57 2.91 -3.65 11.45
CA GLN A 57 2.90 -3.57 9.99
C GLN A 57 1.80 -4.44 9.39
N ARG A 58 1.65 -5.70 9.84
CA ARG A 58 0.54 -6.57 9.40
C ARG A 58 -0.83 -5.93 9.66
N ILE A 59 -0.98 -5.20 10.76
CA ILE A 59 -2.23 -4.49 11.08
C ILE A 59 -2.46 -3.28 10.16
N VAL A 60 -1.41 -2.58 9.75
CA VAL A 60 -1.48 -1.47 8.80
C VAL A 60 -1.82 -1.98 7.39
N ASP A 61 -1.21 -3.09 6.98
CA ASP A 61 -1.44 -3.72 5.68
C ASP A 61 -2.88 -4.28 5.56
N GLY A 62 -3.52 -4.60 6.69
CA GLY A 62 -4.92 -5.04 6.76
C GLY A 62 -5.15 -6.43 6.15
N ASP A 63 -6.34 -6.66 5.59
CA ASP A 63 -6.70 -7.91 4.90
C ASP A 63 -6.14 -7.98 3.46
N GLN A 64 -5.15 -7.15 3.10
CA GLN A 64 -4.45 -7.33 1.83
C GLN A 64 -3.63 -8.62 1.91
N LEU A 65 -4.18 -9.69 1.33
CA LEU A 65 -3.48 -10.96 1.16
C LEU A 65 -2.21 -10.74 0.32
N ALA A 66 -1.11 -11.37 0.73
CA ALA A 66 0.07 -11.49 -0.12
C ALA A 66 -0.35 -12.13 -1.45
N MET A 67 -0.01 -11.47 -2.56
CA MET A 67 -0.36 -11.95 -3.88
C MET A 67 0.60 -13.10 -4.25
N ASP A 68 0.13 -14.33 -4.08
CA ASP A 68 0.87 -15.56 -4.43
C ASP A 68 0.73 -15.83 -5.94
N PHE A 69 1.83 -15.68 -6.68
CA PHE A 69 1.90 -16.05 -8.09
C PHE A 69 2.51 -17.44 -8.16
N GLY A 70 1.67 -18.48 -8.34
CA GLY A 70 2.08 -19.88 -8.32
C GLY A 70 3.28 -20.23 -9.22
N GLU A 71 3.89 -21.39 -8.97
CA GLU A 71 5.16 -21.82 -9.57
C GLU A 71 5.05 -22.04 -11.10
N ALA A 72 5.58 -21.10 -11.88
CA ALA A 72 5.65 -21.19 -13.33
C ALA A 72 6.93 -21.91 -13.78
N THR A 73 6.79 -23.03 -14.50
CA THR A 73 7.94 -23.77 -15.06
C THR A 73 8.44 -23.07 -16.33
N HIS A 74 9.64 -22.48 -16.30
CA HIS A 74 10.25 -21.81 -17.45
C HIS A 74 11.74 -22.19 -17.64
N THR A 75 12.12 -22.49 -18.89
CA THR A 75 13.51 -22.54 -19.41
C THR A 75 14.27 -21.27 -18.98
N PRO A 76 15.49 -21.35 -18.42
CA PRO A 76 16.02 -20.27 -17.59
C PRO A 76 16.34 -19.03 -18.45
N PRO A 77 15.59 -17.93 -18.28
CA PRO A 77 16.04 -16.61 -18.70
C PRO A 77 17.20 -16.20 -17.79
N ALA A 78 17.72 -14.97 -17.93
CA ALA A 78 18.56 -14.42 -16.85
C ALA A 78 17.90 -14.72 -15.49
N THR A 79 18.62 -15.40 -14.59
CA THR A 79 18.02 -16.10 -13.44
C THR A 79 17.81 -15.17 -12.25
N GLY A 80 18.22 -13.90 -12.36
CA GLY A 80 18.27 -12.99 -11.22
C GLY A 80 19.33 -13.40 -10.18
N SER A 81 20.21 -14.35 -10.50
CA SER A 81 21.31 -14.77 -9.63
C SER A 81 22.46 -13.78 -9.70
N VAL A 82 23.33 -13.78 -8.69
CA VAL A 82 24.55 -12.95 -8.66
C VAL A 82 25.42 -13.16 -9.90
N SER A 83 25.45 -14.39 -10.43
CA SER A 83 26.19 -14.76 -11.64
C SER A 83 25.47 -14.47 -12.97
N ASN A 84 24.17 -14.15 -12.94
CA ASN A 84 23.33 -13.94 -14.12
C ASN A 84 22.16 -12.99 -13.77
N PRO A 85 22.45 -11.71 -13.46
CA PRO A 85 21.46 -10.78 -12.94
C PRO A 85 20.46 -10.37 -14.03
N LEU A 86 19.19 -10.28 -13.64
CA LEU A 86 18.15 -9.61 -14.43
C LEU A 86 18.22 -8.11 -14.13
N PRO A 87 18.61 -7.25 -15.08
CA PRO A 87 18.53 -5.82 -14.86
C PRO A 87 17.04 -5.42 -14.75
N VAL A 88 16.63 -4.99 -13.57
CA VAL A 88 15.30 -4.42 -13.36
C VAL A 88 15.28 -3.04 -13.99
N VAL A 89 14.74 -2.94 -15.20
CA VAL A 89 14.60 -1.67 -15.95
C VAL A 89 13.41 -0.83 -15.47
N GLY A 90 12.54 -1.40 -14.62
CA GLY A 90 11.42 -0.72 -14.00
C GLY A 90 10.49 -1.67 -13.24
N GLN A 91 9.58 -1.10 -12.46
CA GLN A 91 8.53 -1.81 -11.74
C GLN A 91 7.19 -1.12 -12.00
N ARG A 92 6.12 -1.89 -12.24
CA ARG A 92 4.75 -1.39 -12.41
C ARG A 92 3.74 -2.30 -11.71
N ALA A 93 2.65 -1.72 -11.23
CA ALA A 93 1.50 -2.47 -10.73
C ALA A 93 0.66 -3.03 -11.90
N GLY A 94 1.23 -3.95 -12.70
CA GLY A 94 0.71 -4.40 -13.99
C GLY A 94 -0.77 -4.83 -13.94
N TYR A 95 -1.10 -5.86 -13.17
CA TYR A 95 -2.46 -6.38 -13.06
C TYR A 95 -3.49 -5.33 -12.59
N LEU A 96 -3.10 -4.44 -11.67
CA LEU A 96 -3.99 -3.38 -11.20
C LEU A 96 -4.30 -2.38 -12.31
N LEU A 97 -3.26 -1.91 -13.02
CA LEU A 97 -3.41 -0.97 -14.12
C LEU A 97 -4.18 -1.58 -15.29
N ASP A 98 -3.86 -2.83 -15.64
CA ASP A 98 -4.53 -3.57 -16.71
C ASP A 98 -6.04 -3.78 -16.39
N CYS A 99 -6.38 -4.09 -15.14
CA CYS A 99 -7.77 -4.20 -14.68
C CYS A 99 -8.52 -2.86 -14.75
N ILE A 100 -7.90 -1.77 -14.28
CA ILE A 100 -8.49 -0.42 -14.37
C ILE A 100 -8.73 -0.05 -15.84
N ASP A 101 -7.79 -0.35 -16.73
CA ASP A 101 -7.91 -0.07 -18.16
C ASP A 101 -9.00 -0.87 -18.84
N ALA A 102 -9.13 -2.16 -18.51
CA ALA A 102 -10.21 -3.00 -19.01
C ALA A 102 -11.56 -2.42 -18.64
N CYS A 103 -11.77 -2.06 -17.36
CA CYS A 103 -12.99 -1.40 -16.91
C CYS A 103 -13.21 -0.04 -17.58
N PHE A 104 -12.16 0.77 -17.74
CA PHE A 104 -12.23 2.07 -18.41
C PHE A 104 -12.71 1.93 -19.87
N ASN A 105 -12.25 0.90 -20.57
CA ASN A 105 -12.64 0.62 -21.94
C ASN A 105 -14.06 0.04 -22.03
N GLU A 106 -14.41 -0.92 -21.17
CA GLU A 106 -15.75 -1.51 -21.06
C GLU A 106 -16.83 -0.46 -20.77
N LEU A 107 -16.52 0.54 -19.93
CA LEU A 107 -17.41 1.66 -19.65
C LEU A 107 -17.52 2.67 -20.82
N GLY A 108 -16.79 2.46 -21.91
CA GLY A 108 -16.77 3.35 -23.08
C GLY A 108 -16.06 4.69 -22.82
N LEU A 109 -15.34 4.83 -21.70
CA LEU A 109 -14.68 6.10 -21.35
C LEU A 109 -13.58 6.46 -22.35
N ALA A 110 -12.88 5.46 -22.91
CA ALA A 110 -11.90 5.67 -23.98
C ALA A 110 -12.52 6.37 -25.20
N ALA A 111 -13.70 5.92 -25.63
CA ALA A 111 -14.40 6.58 -26.73
C ALA A 111 -14.92 7.97 -26.33
N ALA A 112 -15.47 8.10 -25.12
CA ALA A 112 -16.05 9.35 -24.62
C ALA A 112 -15.01 10.48 -24.46
N THR A 113 -13.74 10.13 -24.19
CA THR A 113 -12.66 11.10 -24.02
C THR A 113 -11.77 11.26 -25.26
N GLY A 114 -12.10 10.59 -26.36
CA GLY A 114 -11.23 10.59 -27.55
C GLY A 114 -9.85 9.96 -27.29
N ASP A 115 -9.82 8.94 -26.44
CA ASP A 115 -8.63 8.23 -25.95
C ASP A 115 -7.58 9.14 -25.28
N ASP A 116 -8.06 10.18 -24.57
CA ASP A 116 -7.21 11.06 -23.76
C ASP A 116 -6.45 10.27 -22.67
N GLN A 117 -5.15 10.11 -22.88
CA GLN A 117 -4.24 9.42 -21.97
C GLN A 117 -4.12 10.14 -20.62
N VAL A 118 -4.14 11.48 -20.60
CA VAL A 118 -4.02 12.26 -19.36
C VAL A 118 -5.26 12.03 -18.49
N PHE A 119 -6.45 12.02 -19.10
CA PHE A 119 -7.67 11.70 -18.38
C PHE A 119 -7.64 10.28 -17.79
N ARG A 120 -7.18 9.29 -18.58
CA ARG A 120 -7.01 7.91 -18.12
C ARG A 120 -6.05 7.81 -16.92
N ASP A 121 -4.93 8.52 -16.97
CA ASP A 121 -3.95 8.58 -15.87
C ASP A 121 -4.52 9.25 -14.62
N LEU A 122 -5.34 10.29 -14.76
CA LEU A 122 -6.04 10.92 -13.64
C LEU A 122 -7.06 9.97 -13.00
N VAL A 123 -7.78 9.17 -13.78
CA VAL A 123 -8.71 8.16 -13.25
C VAL A 123 -7.95 7.07 -12.50
N ARG A 124 -6.87 6.52 -13.08
CA ARG A 124 -5.99 5.56 -12.39
C ARG A 124 -5.47 6.13 -11.07
N ALA A 125 -4.93 7.35 -11.09
CA ALA A 125 -4.44 8.03 -9.90
C ALA A 125 -5.54 8.19 -8.84
N ARG A 126 -6.77 8.51 -9.25
CA ARG A 126 -7.92 8.69 -8.35
C ARG A 126 -8.38 7.40 -7.70
N LEU A 127 -8.31 6.28 -8.42
CA LEU A 127 -8.67 4.96 -7.91
C LEU A 127 -7.59 4.40 -6.98
N ILE A 128 -6.31 4.54 -7.37
CA ILE A 128 -5.16 4.03 -6.60
C ILE A 128 -4.96 4.84 -5.31
N ASN A 129 -5.07 6.17 -5.41
CA ASN A 129 -4.95 7.05 -4.26
C ASN A 129 -6.22 7.92 -4.14
N PRO A 130 -7.28 7.41 -3.48
CA PRO A 130 -8.54 8.12 -3.32
C PRO A 130 -8.41 9.25 -2.28
N GLY A 131 -7.67 10.31 -2.63
CA GLY A 131 -7.50 11.52 -1.83
C GLY A 131 -7.70 12.77 -2.69
N SER A 132 -8.72 13.58 -2.38
CA SER A 132 -8.87 14.92 -2.99
C SER A 132 -7.91 15.90 -2.30
N LYS A 133 -7.47 16.94 -3.01
CA LYS A 133 -7.17 18.22 -2.35
C LYS A 133 -8.40 18.69 -1.57
#